data_AF-A0A955B6K8-F1
#
_entry.id   AF-A0A955B6K8-F1
#
_cell.length_a   1.000
_cell.length_b   1.000
_cell.length_c   1.000
_cell.angle_alpha   90.00
_cell.angle_beta   90.00
_cell.angle_gamma   90.00
#
_symmetry.space_group_name_H-M   'P 1'
#
loop_
_entity.id
_entity.type
_entity.pdbx_description
1 polymer ?
#
loop_
_entity_poly.entity_id
_entity_poly.type
_entity_poly.pdbx_seq_one_letter_code
_entity_poly.pdbx_strand_id
1 'polypeptide(L)'
;MPHTIRLRGPWNLQHDILDDPLRFQVPGAVPVGELPELENVRLTRSFNRPTGLNAATQVFLCGQVRAIALSVSVNQTTKFDCQAEAESLESAAAIKPKRFRIEIADVLEDANLLILTVPVADSLAIEEVWLEIEDSADDDAVDR
;
A
#
# COMPACT_ATOMS: atom_id res chain seq x y z
N MET A 1 -1.80 1.23 22.96
CA MET A 1 -2.27 0.29 21.92
C MET A 1 -2.33 1.08 20.62
N PRO A 2 -1.80 0.55 19.50
CA PRO A 2 -1.79 1.27 18.24
C PRO A 2 -3.23 1.51 17.75
N HIS A 3 -3.52 2.74 17.31
CA HIS A 3 -4.79 3.03 16.65
C HIS A 3 -4.72 2.60 15.20
N THR A 4 -5.76 1.90 14.71
CA THR A 4 -5.78 1.33 13.35
C THR A 4 -6.89 1.93 12.50
N ILE A 5 -6.54 2.41 11.30
CA ILE A 5 -7.51 2.89 10.31
C ILE A 5 -7.44 2.00 9.07
N ARG A 6 -8.51 1.24 8.81
CA ARG A 6 -8.56 0.33 7.65
C ARG A 6 -8.87 1.07 6.35
N LEU A 7 -8.10 0.83 5.30
CA LEU A 7 -8.25 1.43 3.98
C LEU A 7 -9.00 0.49 3.00
N ARG A 8 -10.21 0.05 3.39
CA ARG A 8 -11.07 -0.86 2.60
C ARG A 8 -11.92 -0.15 1.56
N GLY A 9 -12.02 -0.69 0.34
CA GLY A 9 -13.01 -0.36 -0.72
C GLY A 9 -13.29 1.11 -1.09
N PRO A 10 -14.03 1.35 -2.17
CA PRO A 10 -13.46 1.13 -3.49
C PRO A 10 -12.14 1.90 -3.68
N TRP A 11 -11.17 1.23 -4.29
CA TRP A 11 -9.97 1.82 -4.84
C TRP A 11 -10.18 2.09 -6.32
N ASN A 12 -9.38 2.98 -6.89
CA ASN A 12 -9.34 3.21 -8.33
C ASN A 12 -8.22 2.35 -8.92
N LEU A 13 -8.56 1.48 -9.86
CA LEU A 13 -7.63 0.74 -10.69
C LEU A 13 -7.43 1.54 -11.98
N GLN A 14 -6.21 2.01 -12.19
CA GLN A 14 -5.78 2.68 -13.40
C GLN A 14 -4.78 1.79 -14.12
N HIS A 15 -5.02 1.62 -15.41
CA HIS A 15 -4.20 0.81 -16.29
C HIS A 15 -3.55 1.70 -17.37
N ASP A 16 -4.21 2.80 -17.78
CA ASP A 16 -3.64 3.91 -18.53
C ASP A 16 -3.96 5.25 -17.81
N ILE A 17 -3.16 6.28 -18.05
CA ILE A 17 -3.38 7.67 -17.59
C ILE A 17 -4.60 8.28 -18.27
N LEU A 18 -4.95 7.80 -19.46
CA LEU A 18 -6.01 8.36 -20.31
C LEU A 18 -7.40 7.71 -20.11
N ASP A 19 -7.48 6.58 -19.40
CA ASP A 19 -8.73 5.83 -19.24
C ASP A 19 -9.45 6.16 -17.93
N ASP A 20 -10.79 6.02 -17.97
CA ASP A 20 -11.61 6.13 -16.77
C ASP A 20 -11.22 5.05 -15.76
N PRO A 21 -10.93 5.42 -14.49
CA PRO A 21 -10.48 4.46 -13.49
C PRO A 21 -11.57 3.43 -13.20
N LEU A 22 -11.24 2.15 -13.34
CA LEU A 22 -12.09 1.05 -12.90
C LEU A 22 -12.13 1.02 -11.37
N ARG A 23 -13.25 0.57 -10.78
CA ARG A 23 -13.35 0.41 -9.33
C ARG A 23 -12.87 -0.97 -8.91
N PHE A 24 -11.95 -1.02 -7.94
CA PHE A 24 -11.43 -2.24 -7.34
C PHE A 24 -11.79 -2.32 -5.86
N GLN A 25 -12.20 -3.50 -5.38
CA GLN A 25 -12.50 -3.71 -3.97
C GLN A 25 -11.29 -4.28 -3.23
N VAL A 26 -11.02 -3.74 -2.04
CA VAL A 26 -10.01 -4.27 -1.11
C VAL A 26 -10.75 -4.76 0.15
N PRO A 27 -10.61 -6.04 0.55
CA PRO A 27 -9.83 -7.09 -0.11
C PRO A 27 -10.35 -7.49 -1.49
N GLY A 28 -9.45 -7.94 -2.37
CA GLY A 28 -9.80 -8.41 -3.71
C GLY A 28 -8.60 -8.89 -4.53
N ALA A 29 -8.88 -9.56 -5.65
CA ALA A 29 -7.90 -9.95 -6.66
C ALA A 29 -8.13 -9.14 -7.94
N VAL A 30 -7.05 -8.61 -8.52
CA VAL A 30 -7.15 -7.83 -9.77
C VAL A 30 -7.35 -8.81 -10.94
N PRO A 31 -8.34 -8.57 -11.82
CA PRO A 31 -8.58 -9.42 -12.99
C PRO A 31 -7.55 -9.12 -14.09
N VAL A 32 -6.32 -9.61 -13.89
CA VAL A 32 -5.17 -9.29 -14.73
C VAL A 32 -5.32 -9.77 -16.18
N GLY A 33 -6.06 -10.86 -16.41
CA GLY A 33 -6.32 -11.40 -17.76
C GLY A 33 -7.26 -10.55 -18.64
N GLU A 34 -7.88 -9.51 -18.09
CA GLU A 34 -8.79 -8.61 -18.82
C GLU A 34 -8.15 -7.25 -19.13
N LEU A 35 -6.90 -7.03 -18.68
CA LEU A 35 -6.19 -5.78 -18.89
C LEU A 35 -5.35 -5.86 -20.19
N PRO A 36 -5.28 -4.78 -21.00
CA PRO A 36 -4.43 -4.73 -22.19
C PRO A 36 -2.95 -4.95 -21.84
N GLU A 37 -2.08 -5.13 -22.85
CA GLU A 37 -0.62 -5.39 -22.78
C GLU A 37 0.19 -4.29 -22.05
N LEU A 38 -0.17 -4.02 -20.80
CA LEU A 38 0.44 -3.00 -19.96
C LEU A 38 1.51 -3.64 -19.11
N GLU A 39 2.57 -2.90 -18.84
CA GLU A 39 3.64 -3.38 -17.98
C GLU A 39 3.23 -3.34 -16.50
N ASN A 40 2.44 -2.32 -16.10
CA ASN A 40 2.07 -2.08 -14.71
C ASN A 40 0.61 -1.64 -14.55
N VAL A 41 0.01 -2.00 -13.43
CA VAL A 41 -1.27 -1.45 -12.93
C VAL A 41 -1.02 -0.54 -11.73
N ARG A 42 -1.85 0.50 -11.62
CA ARG A 42 -1.82 1.46 -10.52
C ARG A 42 -3.14 1.41 -9.76
N LEU A 43 -3.08 1.05 -8.49
CA LEU A 43 -4.20 1.10 -7.57
C LEU A 43 -4.07 2.33 -6.70
N THR A 44 -5.07 3.21 -6.73
CA THR A 44 -5.05 4.46 -5.98
C THR A 44 -6.22 4.59 -5.01
N ARG A 45 -5.95 5.23 -3.88
CA ARG A 45 -6.96 5.55 -2.87
C ARG A 45 -6.61 6.83 -2.14
N SER A 46 -7.57 7.74 -2.06
CA SER A 46 -7.45 8.93 -1.22
C SER A 46 -7.78 8.62 0.25
N PHE A 47 -7.08 9.28 1.16
CA PHE A 47 -7.39 9.25 2.59
C PHE A 47 -6.98 10.57 3.25
N ASN A 48 -7.67 10.95 4.33
CA ASN A 48 -7.34 12.16 5.08
C ASN A 48 -6.23 11.87 6.09
N ARG A 49 -5.44 12.91 6.41
CA ARG A 49 -4.51 12.85 7.55
C ARG A 49 -5.28 12.44 8.81
N PRO A 50 -4.81 11.45 9.58
CA PRO A 50 -5.38 11.17 10.88
C PRO A 50 -5.34 12.42 11.77
N THR A 51 -6.39 12.63 12.56
CA THR A 51 -6.48 13.78 13.47
C THR A 51 -5.74 13.49 14.78
N GLY A 52 -5.22 14.54 15.43
CA GLY A 52 -4.60 14.42 16.76
C GLY A 52 -3.15 13.93 16.75
N LEU A 53 -2.51 13.88 15.58
CA LEU A 53 -1.08 13.62 15.46
C LEU A 53 -0.28 14.77 16.09
N ASN A 54 0.66 14.45 16.96
CA ASN A 54 1.63 15.38 17.54
C ASN A 54 3.05 15.04 17.05
N ALA A 55 4.07 15.75 17.55
CA ALA A 55 5.46 15.54 17.13
C ALA A 55 6.03 14.17 17.53
N ALA A 56 5.47 13.52 18.54
CA ALA A 56 5.82 12.19 19.01
C ALA A 56 5.01 11.08 18.30
N THR A 57 3.98 11.41 17.51
CA THR A 57 3.16 10.37 16.87
C THR A 57 3.80 9.84 15.60
N GLN A 58 4.06 8.53 15.56
CA GLN A 58 4.48 7.81 14.36
C GLN A 58 3.26 7.27 13.61
N VAL A 59 3.31 7.34 12.28
CA VAL A 59 2.26 6.82 11.40
C VAL A 59 2.87 5.85 10.41
N PHE A 60 2.40 4.61 10.45
CA PHE A 60 2.81 3.55 9.56
C PHE A 60 1.70 3.20 8.58
N LEU A 61 2.08 3.04 7.32
CA LEU A 61 1.26 2.38 6.31
C LEU A 61 1.59 0.90 6.30
N CYS A 62 0.56 0.08 6.51
CA CYS A 62 0.69 -1.36 6.61
C CYS A 62 -0.18 -2.03 5.53
N GLY A 63 0.25 -3.20 5.10
CA GLY A 63 -0.55 -4.00 4.18
C GLY A 63 -0.09 -5.44 4.08
N GLN A 64 -1.00 -6.26 3.58
CA GLN A 64 -0.78 -7.66 3.23
C GLN A 64 -1.22 -7.86 1.78
N VAL A 65 -0.27 -8.21 0.93
CA VAL A 65 -0.48 -8.36 -0.51
C VAL A 65 0.18 -9.62 -1.04
N ARG A 66 -0.36 -10.14 -2.14
CA ARG A 66 0.21 -11.22 -2.91
C ARG A 66 0.58 -10.67 -4.28
N ALA A 67 1.88 -10.39 -4.45
CA ALA A 67 2.46 -9.86 -5.68
C ALA A 67 3.94 -10.27 -5.76
N ILE A 68 4.48 -10.40 -6.97
CA ILE A 68 5.90 -10.69 -7.15
C ILE A 68 6.67 -9.41 -6.87
N ALA A 69 6.26 -8.29 -7.47
CA ALA A 69 6.75 -6.96 -7.16
C ALA A 69 5.65 -6.02 -6.64
N LEU A 70 6.06 -5.04 -5.82
CA LEU A 70 5.19 -4.00 -5.30
C LEU A 70 5.99 -2.73 -5.05
N SER A 71 5.53 -1.62 -5.63
CA SER A 71 5.92 -0.29 -5.22
C SER A 71 4.76 0.41 -4.49
N VAL A 72 5.07 1.06 -3.37
CA VAL A 72 4.12 1.81 -2.54
C VAL A 72 4.56 3.26 -2.49
N SER A 73 3.67 4.17 -2.89
CA SER A 73 3.91 5.61 -2.85
C SER A 73 2.78 6.33 -2.12
N VAL A 74 3.13 7.38 -1.39
CA VAL A 74 2.19 8.33 -0.77
C VAL A 74 2.52 9.72 -1.30
N ASN A 75 1.53 10.43 -1.84
CA ASN A 75 1.70 11.77 -2.42
C ASN A 75 2.87 11.82 -3.43
N GLN A 76 2.91 10.83 -4.34
CA GLN A 76 3.95 10.65 -5.37
C GLN A 76 5.36 10.36 -4.83
N THR A 77 5.55 10.25 -3.52
CA THR A 77 6.82 9.86 -2.92
C THR A 77 6.85 8.34 -2.70
N THR A 78 7.78 7.66 -3.36
CA THR A 78 8.00 6.22 -3.17
C THR A 78 8.53 5.95 -1.77
N LYS A 79 7.82 5.11 -1.02
CA LYS A 79 8.14 4.75 0.36
C LYS A 79 8.66 3.33 0.49
N PHE A 80 8.32 2.47 -0.46
CA PHE A 80 8.73 1.08 -0.47
C PHE A 80 8.71 0.56 -1.89
N ASP A 81 9.71 -0.26 -2.22
CA ASP A 81 9.80 -0.98 -3.46
C ASP A 81 10.41 -2.35 -3.17
N CYS A 82 9.74 -3.40 -3.61
CA CYS A 82 10.29 -4.75 -3.50
C CYS A 82 9.97 -5.58 -4.73
N GLN A 83 10.87 -6.50 -5.02
CA GLN A 83 10.71 -7.56 -6.00
C GLN A 83 10.99 -8.89 -5.30
N ALA A 84 10.21 -9.93 -5.60
CA ALA A 84 10.55 -11.28 -5.18
C ALA A 84 11.83 -11.69 -5.91
N GLU A 85 12.76 -12.30 -5.20
CA GLU A 85 13.86 -13.02 -5.84
C GLU A 85 13.25 -14.18 -6.65
N ALA A 86 13.67 -14.32 -7.90
CA ALA A 86 13.10 -15.24 -8.86
C ALA A 86 13.47 -16.70 -8.53
N GLU A 87 12.87 -17.29 -7.50
CA GLU A 87 12.86 -18.73 -7.30
C GLU A 87 11.73 -19.34 -8.13
N SER A 88 11.99 -19.55 -9.44
CA SER A 88 11.13 -20.27 -10.39
C SER A 88 9.64 -19.84 -10.43
N LEU A 89 9.27 -19.05 -11.44
CA LEU A 89 7.92 -18.49 -11.65
C LEU A 89 6.82 -19.51 -12.07
N GLU A 90 6.95 -20.79 -11.75
CA GLU A 90 6.11 -21.84 -12.36
C GLU A 90 4.65 -21.90 -11.85
N SER A 91 4.23 -21.07 -10.88
CA SER A 91 2.80 -20.88 -10.62
C SER A 91 2.50 -19.62 -9.81
N ALA A 92 1.61 -18.77 -10.33
CA ALA A 92 1.02 -17.65 -9.60
C ALA A 92 0.35 -18.06 -8.26
N ALA A 93 -0.04 -19.34 -8.12
CA ALA A 93 -0.60 -19.88 -6.88
C ALA A 93 0.45 -20.05 -5.75
N ALA A 94 1.74 -20.02 -6.07
CA ALA A 94 2.83 -20.20 -5.11
C ALA A 94 3.30 -18.90 -4.45
N ILE A 95 2.85 -17.74 -4.94
CA ILE A 95 3.22 -16.44 -4.35
C ILE A 95 2.64 -16.37 -2.94
N LYS A 96 3.51 -16.35 -1.92
CA LYS A 96 3.08 -16.19 -0.52
C LYS A 96 2.66 -14.73 -0.26
N PRO A 97 1.67 -14.48 0.62
CA PRO A 97 1.38 -13.12 1.07
C PRO A 97 2.60 -12.50 1.71
N LYS A 98 2.96 -11.30 1.25
CA LYS A 98 3.98 -10.45 1.84
C LYS A 98 3.30 -9.38 2.68
N ARG A 99 3.91 -9.05 3.82
CA ARG A 99 3.51 -7.94 4.67
C ARG A 99 4.51 -6.80 4.51
N PHE A 100 4.00 -5.57 4.51
CA PHE A 100 4.82 -4.37 4.62
C PHE A 100 4.31 -3.51 5.77
N ARG A 101 5.23 -2.77 6.38
CA ARG A 101 4.97 -1.75 7.40
C ARG A 101 6.00 -0.65 7.20
N ILE A 102 5.53 0.54 6.82
CA ILE A 102 6.38 1.61 6.31
C ILE A 102 6.01 2.90 7.03
N GLU A 103 6.97 3.62 7.59
CA GLU A 103 6.73 4.93 8.19
C GLU A 103 6.44 5.96 7.11
N ILE A 104 5.34 6.72 7.27
CA ILE A 104 4.87 7.70 6.29
C ILE A 104 4.61 9.09 6.88
N ALA A 105 4.87 9.30 8.17
CA ALA A 105 4.54 10.54 8.87
C ALA A 105 5.16 11.80 8.22
N ASP A 106 6.35 11.66 7.65
CA ASP A 106 7.12 12.71 6.97
C ASP A 106 6.57 13.15 5.61
N VAL A 107 5.66 12.38 5.00
CA VAL A 107 5.04 12.70 3.70
C VAL A 107 3.53 12.93 3.77
N LEU A 108 2.96 12.92 4.98
CA LEU A 108 1.53 13.15 5.17
C LEU A 108 1.16 14.62 4.97
N GLU A 109 0.21 14.83 4.07
CA GLU A 109 -0.52 16.09 3.86
C GLU A 109 -1.94 15.97 4.44
N ASP A 110 -2.73 17.04 4.41
CA ASP A 110 -4.13 17.01 4.90
C ASP A 110 -5.00 16.01 4.11
N ALA A 111 -4.80 15.98 2.79
CA ALA A 111 -5.39 15.02 1.88
C ALA A 111 -4.28 14.23 1.19
N ASN A 112 -4.34 12.91 1.28
CA ASN A 112 -3.29 12.03 0.80
C ASN A 112 -3.80 11.13 -0.32
N LEU A 113 -2.91 10.82 -1.26
CA LEU A 113 -3.13 9.82 -2.29
C LEU A 113 -2.15 8.66 -2.08
N LEU A 114 -2.69 7.50 -1.71
CA LEU A 114 -1.96 6.24 -1.71
C LEU A 114 -1.97 5.63 -3.11
N ILE A 115 -0.81 5.19 -3.58
CA ILE A 115 -0.60 4.56 -4.88
C ILE A 115 0.15 3.24 -4.66
N LEU A 116 -0.42 2.14 -5.12
CA LEU A 116 0.25 0.85 -5.24
C LEU A 116 0.48 0.57 -6.72
N THR A 117 1.72 0.34 -7.11
CA THR A 117 2.07 -0.01 -8.49
C THR A 117 2.57 -1.45 -8.51
N VAL A 118 2.00 -2.26 -9.39
CA VAL A 118 2.29 -3.69 -9.51
C VAL A 118 2.41 -4.08 -10.98
N PRO A 119 3.37 -4.93 -11.36
CA PRO A 119 3.46 -5.44 -12.73
C PRO A 119 2.24 -6.29 -13.14
N VAL A 120 1.82 -6.19 -14.40
CA VAL A 120 0.66 -6.94 -14.94
C VAL A 120 0.98 -8.41 -15.21
N ALA A 121 2.24 -8.82 -15.23
CA ALA A 121 2.59 -10.24 -15.38
C ALA A 121 2.13 -11.10 -14.17
N ASP A 122 1.67 -10.47 -13.09
CA ASP A 122 1.46 -11.11 -11.80
C ASP A 122 -0.02 -11.27 -11.45
N SER A 123 -0.38 -12.37 -10.80
CA SER A 123 -1.64 -12.44 -10.06
C SER A 123 -1.56 -11.55 -8.82
N LEU A 124 -2.11 -10.34 -8.90
CA LEU A 124 -2.20 -9.43 -7.77
C LEU A 124 -3.45 -9.70 -6.92
N ALA A 125 -3.25 -9.98 -5.63
CA ALA A 125 -4.31 -9.90 -4.63
C ALA A 125 -3.91 -8.97 -3.48
N ILE A 126 -4.82 -8.07 -3.11
CA ILE A 126 -4.68 -7.23 -1.92
C ILE A 126 -5.59 -7.81 -0.85
N GLU A 127 -5.00 -8.30 0.23
CA GLU A 127 -5.73 -8.90 1.34
C GLU A 127 -6.12 -7.83 2.36
N GLU A 128 -5.22 -6.87 2.66
CA GLU A 128 -5.57 -5.74 3.52
C GLU A 128 -4.58 -4.59 3.38
N VAL A 129 -5.06 -3.35 3.59
CA VAL A 129 -4.24 -2.15 3.74
C VAL A 129 -4.81 -1.30 4.86
N TRP A 130 -3.95 -0.78 5.74
CA TRP A 130 -4.36 0.03 6.88
C TRP A 130 -3.26 0.99 7.33
N LEU A 131 -3.65 1.99 8.13
CA LEU A 131 -2.73 2.82 8.89
C LEU A 131 -2.63 2.30 10.32
N GLU A 132 -1.42 2.25 10.86
CA GLU A 132 -1.12 2.09 12.28
C GLU A 132 -0.58 3.41 12.82
N ILE A 133 -1.17 3.88 13.90
CA ILE A 133 -0.77 5.12 14.57
C ILE A 133 -0.30 4.76 15.96
N GLU A 134 0.94 5.11 16.25
CA GLU A 134 1.61 4.83 17.51
C GLU A 134 2.12 6.14 18.08
N ASP A 135 1.84 6.39 19.35
CA ASP A 135 2.60 7.39 20.07
C ASP A 135 3.99 6.81 20.28
N SER A 136 5.04 7.54 19.88
CA SER A 136 6.38 7.19 20.29
C SER A 136 6.35 7.16 21.81
N ALA A 137 6.76 6.05 22.41
CA ALA A 137 7.14 6.09 23.81
C ALA A 137 8.26 7.12 23.87
N ASP A 138 7.96 8.32 24.34
CA ASP A 138 9.01 9.20 24.85
C ASP A 138 9.78 8.32 25.83
N ASP A 139 11.04 8.10 25.50
CA ASP A 139 12.03 7.52 26.37
C ASP A 139 12.17 8.52 27.51
N ASP A 140 11.27 8.41 28.48
CA ASP A 140 11.32 9.02 29.79
C ASP A 140 12.47 8.35 30.58
N ALA A 141 13.65 8.28 29.97
CA ALA A 141 14.93 8.14 30.62
C ALA A 141 15.38 9.55 31.01
N VAL A 142 14.59 10.19 31.88
CA VAL A 142 15.05 11.30 32.70
C VAL A 142 16.11 10.75 33.65
N ASP A 143 17.36 11.19 33.43
CA ASP A 143 18.50 11.32 34.35
C ASP A 143 18.64 10.33 35.52
N ARG A 144 19.71 9.54 35.50
CA ARG A 144 20.55 9.26 36.69
C ARG A 144 22.02 9.17 36.34
#